data_AF-A0A9Y2JRW7-F1
#
_entry.id   AF-A0A9Y2JRW7-F1
#
_cell.length_a   1.000
_cell.length_b   1.000
_cell.length_c   1.000
_cell.angle_alpha   90.00
_cell.angle_beta   90.00
_cell.angle_gamma   90.00
#
_symmetry.space_group_name_H-M   'P 1'
#
loop_
_entity.id
_entity.type
_entity.pdbx_description
1 polymer ?
#
loop_
_entity_poly.entity_id
_entity_poly.type
_entity_poly.pdbx_seq_one_letter_code
_entity_poly.pdbx_strand_id
1 'polypeptide(L)'
;MRTTDRWVTLALQAFDLRALLPTAQSRIRHQTSTLTSVFELQPTTASCRYTVQLCYRLGWRPEVRVINPTLHTREGVDRIPHTFDNDLLCLHLDDEWRPTMRLADTIVPWASEWLFYYELWLTTGVWHGGGHGEQPASHGRSASVGDHAR
;
A
#
# COMPACT_ATOMS: atom_id res chain seq x y z
N MET A 1 3.75 27.96 25.04
CA MET A 1 2.58 27.93 24.14
C MET A 1 2.47 26.52 23.58
N ARG A 2 1.56 25.67 24.09
CA ARG A 2 1.36 24.31 23.57
C ARG A 2 0.45 24.41 22.35
N THR A 3 1.01 24.28 21.15
CA THR A 3 0.21 24.00 19.94
C THR A 3 -0.56 22.72 20.22
N THR A 4 -1.88 22.81 20.31
CA THR A 4 -2.72 21.61 20.26
C THR A 4 -2.57 21.08 18.85
N ASP A 5 -1.92 19.92 18.70
CA ASP A 5 -1.72 19.29 17.40
C ASP A 5 -3.09 18.82 16.91
N ARG A 6 -3.73 19.63 16.04
CA ARG A 6 -5.10 19.42 15.58
C ARG A 6 -5.09 18.47 14.41
N TRP A 7 -5.96 17.47 14.45
CA TRP A 7 -6.15 16.55 13.34
C TRP A 7 -6.51 17.30 12.06
N VAL A 8 -5.97 16.82 10.94
CA VAL A 8 -6.33 17.34 9.62
C VAL A 8 -7.77 16.94 9.34
N THR A 9 -8.62 17.92 9.03
CA THR A 9 -10.04 17.65 8.79
C THR A 9 -10.23 16.84 7.51
N LEU A 10 -11.32 16.07 7.42
CA LEU A 10 -11.63 15.29 6.20
C LEU A 10 -11.77 16.18 4.95
N ALA A 11 -12.25 17.42 5.12
CA ALA A 11 -12.36 18.38 4.03
C ALA A 11 -10.99 18.83 3.53
N LEU A 12 -10.04 19.09 4.44
CA LEU A 12 -8.67 19.43 4.06
C LEU A 12 -7.94 18.24 3.44
N GLN A 13 -8.11 17.03 4.01
CA GLN A 13 -7.59 15.80 3.41
C GLN A 13 -8.11 15.60 1.98
N ALA A 14 -9.41 15.78 1.73
CA ALA A 14 -10.00 15.66 0.41
C ALA A 14 -9.49 16.75 -0.56
N PHE A 15 -9.30 17.98 -0.07
CA PHE A 15 -8.72 19.06 -0.85
C PHE A 15 -7.29 18.73 -1.28
N ASP A 16 -6.45 18.27 -0.36
CA ASP A 16 -5.05 17.93 -0.62
C ASP A 16 -4.92 16.76 -1.59
N LEU A 17 -5.74 15.71 -1.42
CA LEU A 17 -5.77 14.58 -2.35
C LEU A 17 -6.11 15.03 -3.77
N ARG A 18 -7.09 15.93 -3.93
CA ARG A 18 -7.46 16.46 -5.25
C ARG A 18 -6.39 17.41 -5.83
N ALA A 19 -5.66 18.12 -4.97
CA ALA A 19 -4.55 18.97 -5.41
C ALA A 19 -3.38 18.13 -5.93
N LEU A 20 -3.05 17.03 -5.24
CA LEU A 20 -2.00 16.09 -5.65
C LEU A 20 -2.41 15.23 -6.85
N LEU A 21 -3.66 14.75 -6.85
CA LEU A 21 -4.22 13.83 -7.84
C LEU A 21 -5.50 14.46 -8.41
N PRO A 22 -5.42 15.26 -9.48
CA PRO A 22 -6.57 15.98 -10.03
C PRO A 22 -7.75 15.10 -10.45
N THR A 23 -7.50 13.84 -10.77
CA THR A 23 -8.52 12.84 -11.13
C THR A 23 -9.13 12.11 -9.94
N ALA A 24 -8.67 12.40 -8.71
CA ALA A 24 -9.17 11.75 -7.51
C ALA A 24 -10.65 12.06 -7.26
N GLN A 25 -11.44 11.00 -7.09
CA GLN A 25 -12.86 11.07 -6.75
C GLN A 25 -13.02 10.86 -5.25
N SER A 26 -13.20 11.96 -4.51
CA SER A 26 -13.35 11.96 -3.06
C SER A 26 -14.80 12.13 -2.61
N ARG A 27 -15.23 11.34 -1.63
CA ARG A 27 -16.54 11.43 -0.96
C ARG A 27 -16.37 11.40 0.55
N ILE A 28 -16.98 12.37 1.24
CA ILE A 28 -17.06 12.42 2.70
C ILE A 28 -18.44 11.92 3.16
N ARG A 29 -18.46 11.02 4.16
CA ARG A 29 -19.65 10.59 4.88
C ARG A 29 -19.57 11.13 6.31
N HIS A 30 -20.43 12.10 6.61
CA HIS A 30 -20.42 12.77 7.91
C HIS A 30 -20.83 11.86 9.07
N GLN A 31 -21.80 10.95 8.84
CA GLN A 31 -22.33 10.04 9.87
C GLN A 31 -21.25 9.11 10.45
N THR A 32 -20.30 8.70 9.62
CA THR A 32 -19.22 7.78 10.01
C THR A 32 -17.87 8.48 10.11
N SER A 33 -17.81 9.80 9.86
CA SER A 33 -16.57 10.57 9.75
C SER A 33 -15.54 9.89 8.83
N THR A 34 -15.98 9.50 7.65
CA THR A 34 -15.17 8.75 6.68
C THR A 34 -14.97 9.52 5.39
N LEU A 35 -13.73 9.57 4.91
CA LEU A 35 -13.36 9.96 3.56
C LEU A 35 -13.06 8.70 2.74
N THR A 36 -13.71 8.54 1.60
CA THR A 36 -13.32 7.56 0.58
C THR A 36 -12.81 8.30 -0.64
N SER A 37 -11.64 7.95 -1.14
CA SER A 37 -11.08 8.50 -2.37
C SER A 37 -10.63 7.40 -3.31
N VAL A 38 -10.96 7.53 -4.60
CA VAL A 38 -10.48 6.64 -5.66
C VAL A 38 -9.62 7.45 -6.62
N PHE A 39 -8.42 6.96 -6.93
CA PHE A 39 -7.45 7.66 -7.78
C PHE A 39 -6.50 6.67 -8.48
N GLU A 40 -5.74 7.16 -9.46
CA GLU A 40 -4.73 6.38 -10.15
C GLU A 40 -3.33 6.65 -9.60
N LEU A 41 -2.54 5.59 -9.42
CA LEU A 41 -1.10 5.67 -9.16
C LEU A 41 -0.32 4.98 -10.28
N GLN A 42 0.83 5.55 -10.62
CA GLN A 42 1.81 4.95 -11.52
C GLN A 42 3.19 5.24 -10.92
N PRO A 43 3.79 4.29 -10.16
CA PRO A 43 4.99 4.57 -9.36
C PRO A 43 6.16 5.13 -10.14
N THR A 44 6.37 4.62 -11.36
CA THR A 44 7.36 5.13 -12.31
C THR A 44 6.72 5.24 -13.69
N THR A 45 7.39 5.90 -14.64
CA THR A 45 6.92 5.95 -16.03
C THR A 45 6.85 4.59 -16.71
N ALA A 46 7.60 3.60 -16.22
CA ALA A 46 7.60 2.22 -16.71
C ALA A 46 6.61 1.31 -15.98
N SER A 47 6.06 1.75 -14.84
CA SER A 47 5.16 0.97 -14.02
C SER A 47 3.76 0.87 -14.64
N CYS A 48 3.03 -0.16 -14.23
CA CYS A 48 1.60 -0.28 -14.48
C CYS A 48 0.83 0.87 -13.83
N ARG A 49 -0.36 1.18 -14.38
CA ARG A 49 -1.32 2.09 -13.74
C ARG A 49 -2.24 1.30 -12.84
N TYR A 50 -2.40 1.77 -11.61
CA TYR A 50 -3.23 1.17 -10.60
C TYR A 50 -4.33 2.12 -10.18
N THR A 51 -5.58 1.70 -10.29
CA THR A 51 -6.70 2.33 -9.61
C THR A 51 -6.70 1.89 -8.15
N VAL A 52 -6.56 2.84 -7.25
CA VAL A 52 -6.45 2.64 -5.80
C VAL A 52 -7.66 3.24 -5.11
N GLN A 53 -8.20 2.51 -4.14
CA GLN A 53 -9.21 3.02 -3.21
C GLN A 53 -8.56 3.24 -1.84
N LEU A 54 -8.65 4.48 -1.36
CA LEU A 54 -8.29 4.90 -0.01
C LEU A 54 -9.56 5.13 0.80
N CYS A 55 -9.67 4.51 1.97
CA CYS A 55 -10.71 4.76 2.96
C CYS A 55 -10.07 5.24 4.26
N TYR A 56 -10.48 6.42 4.74
CA TYR A 56 -9.96 7.01 5.98
C TYR A 56 -11.10 7.41 6.90
N ARG A 57 -11.20 6.75 8.04
CA ARG A 57 -12.03 7.20 9.15
C ARG A 57 -11.21 8.09 10.06
N LEU A 58 -11.72 9.27 10.39
CA LEU A 58 -10.98 10.28 11.14
C LEU A 58 -10.45 9.72 12.48
N GLY A 59 -9.13 9.81 12.67
CA GLY A 59 -8.44 9.27 13.86
C GLY A 59 -8.03 7.80 13.78
N TRP A 60 -8.33 7.08 12.69
CA TRP A 60 -8.00 5.66 12.50
C TRP A 60 -6.90 5.46 11.47
N ARG A 61 -6.40 4.22 11.35
CA ARG A 61 -5.48 3.85 10.28
C ARG A 61 -6.18 3.97 8.91
N PRO A 62 -5.55 4.58 7.90
CA PRO A 62 -6.06 4.61 6.53
C PRO A 62 -6.00 3.20 5.92
N GLU A 63 -7.08 2.78 5.29
CA GLU A 63 -7.19 1.52 4.58
C GLU A 63 -6.98 1.79 3.09
N VAL A 64 -6.04 1.09 2.48
CA VAL A 64 -5.70 1.24 1.05
C VAL A 64 -5.77 -0.12 0.39
N ARG A 65 -6.41 -0.18 -0.79
CA ARG A 65 -6.46 -1.36 -1.64
C ARG A 65 -6.33 -0.98 -3.11
N VAL A 66 -5.79 -1.87 -3.91
CA VAL A 66 -5.86 -1.77 -5.37
C VAL A 66 -7.17 -2.39 -5.82
N ILE A 67 -7.93 -1.67 -6.65
CA ILE A 67 -9.19 -2.16 -7.23
C ILE A 67 -9.06 -2.52 -8.72
N ASN A 68 -8.01 -2.02 -9.39
CA ASN A 68 -7.67 -2.40 -10.76
C ASN A 68 -6.19 -2.07 -11.08
N PRO A 69 -5.45 -2.93 -11.79
CA PRO A 69 -5.76 -4.34 -12.00
C PRO A 69 -5.80 -5.11 -10.68
N THR A 70 -6.41 -6.30 -10.68
CA THR A 70 -6.32 -7.22 -9.54
C THR A 70 -4.85 -7.56 -9.29
N LEU A 71 -4.42 -7.52 -8.04
CA LEU A 71 -3.08 -7.94 -7.67
C LEU A 71 -3.00 -9.48 -7.61
N HIS A 72 -1.89 -10.02 -8.07
CA HIS A 72 -1.63 -11.46 -8.12
C HIS A 72 -0.40 -11.84 -7.32
N THR A 73 -0.41 -13.06 -6.79
CA THR A 73 0.78 -13.69 -6.18
C THR A 73 1.68 -14.31 -7.24
N ARG A 74 2.88 -14.73 -6.82
CA ARG A 74 3.78 -15.56 -7.62
C ARG A 74 3.36 -17.02 -7.51
N GLU A 75 3.74 -17.83 -8.50
CA GLU A 75 3.56 -19.28 -8.45
C GLU A 75 4.26 -19.87 -7.20
N GLY A 76 3.53 -20.71 -6.46
CA GLY A 76 4.03 -21.30 -5.22
C GLY A 76 4.08 -20.35 -4.01
N VAL A 77 3.52 -19.13 -4.11
CA VAL A 77 3.41 -18.19 -2.99
C VAL A 77 1.96 -17.91 -2.65
N ASP A 78 1.59 -18.12 -1.38
CA ASP A 78 0.21 -18.03 -0.91
C ASP A 78 -0.29 -16.59 -0.72
N ARG A 79 0.62 -15.63 -0.54
CA ARG A 79 0.27 -14.23 -0.23
C ARG A 79 1.26 -13.22 -0.82
N ILE A 80 0.75 -12.06 -1.21
CA ILE A 80 1.60 -10.91 -1.54
C ILE A 80 2.21 -10.34 -0.24
N PRO A 81 3.52 -10.09 -0.18
CA PRO A 81 4.16 -9.48 0.99
C PRO A 81 3.48 -8.17 1.39
N HIS A 82 3.53 -7.85 2.69
CA HIS A 82 3.01 -6.58 3.22
C HIS A 82 1.56 -6.28 2.82
N THR A 83 0.70 -7.28 2.90
CA THR A 83 -0.76 -7.14 2.83
C THR A 83 -1.39 -7.58 4.17
N PHE A 84 -2.52 -7.00 4.53
CA PHE A 84 -3.44 -7.55 5.54
C PHE A 84 -4.50 -8.40 4.86
N ASP A 85 -5.42 -8.96 5.64
CA ASP A 85 -6.52 -9.75 5.11
C ASP A 85 -7.43 -8.85 4.24
N ASN A 86 -8.13 -9.46 3.28
CA ASN A 86 -8.96 -8.75 2.31
C ASN A 86 -8.18 -7.77 1.41
N ASP A 87 -6.93 -8.10 1.05
CA ASP A 87 -6.10 -7.35 0.09
C ASP A 87 -5.82 -5.88 0.46
N LEU A 88 -5.83 -5.55 1.76
CA LEU A 88 -5.42 -4.24 2.23
C LEU A 88 -3.89 -4.13 2.25
N LEU A 89 -3.35 -2.99 1.81
CA LEU A 89 -1.91 -2.75 1.80
C LEU A 89 -1.40 -2.41 3.21
N CYS A 90 -0.28 -3.02 3.60
CA CYS A 90 0.47 -2.63 4.78
C CYS A 90 1.53 -1.58 4.41
N LEU A 91 1.18 -0.30 4.61
CA LEU A 91 1.97 0.83 4.14
C LEU A 91 2.92 1.44 5.19
N HIS A 92 2.69 1.16 6.47
CA HIS A 92 3.41 1.78 7.59
C HIS A 92 3.24 0.95 8.88
N LEU A 93 4.14 1.15 9.82
CA LEU A 93 4.05 0.67 11.21
C LEU A 93 3.04 1.51 12.02
N ASP A 94 2.56 0.98 13.14
CA ASP A 94 1.47 1.60 13.91
C ASP A 94 1.77 3.03 14.40
N ASP A 95 3.03 3.36 14.68
CA ASP A 95 3.48 4.65 15.21
C ASP A 95 3.93 5.66 14.14
N GLU A 96 4.03 5.23 12.87
CA GLU A 96 4.47 6.06 11.75
C GLU A 96 3.36 6.97 11.20
N TRP A 97 2.10 6.58 11.32
CA TRP A 97 0.96 7.41 10.89
C TRP A 97 0.29 8.12 12.06
N ARG A 98 -0.03 9.40 11.87
CA ARG A 98 -0.80 10.20 12.82
C ARG A 98 -1.90 10.98 12.10
N PRO A 99 -3.07 11.20 12.73
CA PRO A 99 -4.17 11.98 12.13
C PRO A 99 -3.84 13.47 11.92
N THR A 100 -2.69 13.94 12.39
CA THR A 100 -2.17 15.29 12.17
C THR A 100 -1.34 15.39 10.88
N MET A 101 -1.07 14.24 10.22
CA MET A 101 -0.41 14.17 8.92
C MET A 101 -1.42 14.21 7.77
N ARG A 102 -0.96 14.65 6.60
CA ARG A 102 -1.77 14.70 5.37
C ARG A 102 -1.67 13.39 4.62
N LEU A 103 -2.80 12.80 4.22
CA LEU A 103 -2.85 11.56 3.44
C LEU A 103 -2.09 11.71 2.11
N ALA A 104 -2.16 12.90 1.50
CA ALA A 104 -1.47 13.24 0.26
C ALA A 104 0.06 13.21 0.41
N ASP A 105 0.59 13.55 1.58
CA ASP A 105 2.05 13.63 1.82
C ASP A 105 2.62 12.34 2.42
N THR A 106 1.77 11.37 2.79
CA THR A 106 2.21 10.12 3.44
C THR A 106 1.63 8.89 2.76
N ILE A 107 0.32 8.65 2.91
CA ILE A 107 -0.35 7.41 2.49
C ILE A 107 -0.29 7.25 0.97
N VAL A 108 -0.45 8.34 0.22
CA VAL A 108 -0.34 8.32 -1.24
C VAL A 108 1.08 7.96 -1.68
N PRO A 109 2.15 8.65 -1.23
CA PRO A 109 3.52 8.25 -1.49
C PRO A 109 3.86 6.82 -1.06
N TRP A 110 3.46 6.40 0.15
CA TRP A 110 3.72 5.04 0.64
C TRP A 110 2.98 3.97 -0.18
N ALA A 111 1.76 4.24 -0.63
CA ALA A 111 1.06 3.34 -1.55
C ALA A 111 1.78 3.22 -2.90
N SER A 112 2.31 4.34 -3.41
CA SER A 112 3.10 4.35 -4.65
C SER A 112 4.41 3.55 -4.50
N GLU A 113 5.11 3.73 -3.37
CA GLU A 113 6.33 2.99 -3.05
C GLU A 113 6.05 1.48 -2.89
N TRP A 114 4.98 1.12 -2.18
CA TRP A 114 4.56 -0.28 -2.05
C TRP A 114 4.30 -0.92 -3.42
N LEU A 115 3.63 -0.21 -4.34
CA LEU A 115 3.37 -0.70 -5.70
C LEU A 115 4.66 -0.88 -6.51
N PHE A 116 5.64 0.02 -6.34
CA PHE A 116 6.97 -0.16 -6.95
C PHE A 116 7.64 -1.45 -6.45
N TYR A 117 7.62 -1.70 -5.14
CA TYR A 117 8.20 -2.91 -4.58
C TYR A 117 7.42 -4.17 -4.94
N TYR A 118 6.10 -4.07 -5.12
CA TYR A 118 5.28 -5.14 -5.64
C TYR A 118 5.71 -5.56 -7.06
N GLU A 119 5.91 -4.59 -7.98
CA GLU A 119 6.39 -4.87 -9.33
C GLU A 119 7.80 -5.52 -9.32
N LEU A 120 8.69 -5.01 -8.45
CA LEU A 120 10.03 -5.57 -8.30
C LEU A 120 9.99 -6.99 -7.70
N TRP A 121 9.10 -7.24 -6.75
CA TRP A 121 8.89 -8.55 -6.14
C TRP A 121 8.32 -9.56 -7.14
N LEU A 122 7.37 -9.16 -7.99
CA LEU A 122 6.88 -10.02 -9.08
C LEU A 122 8.02 -10.46 -10.00
N THR A 123 9.02 -9.60 -10.21
CA THR A 123 10.16 -9.86 -11.09
C THR A 123 11.24 -10.71 -10.40
N THR A 124 11.66 -10.31 -9.19
CA THR A 124 12.86 -10.85 -8.52
C THR A 124 12.56 -11.96 -7.52
N GLY A 125 11.38 -11.91 -6.90
CA GLY A 125 10.97 -12.84 -5.84
C GLY A 125 11.44 -12.44 -4.46
N VAL A 126 12.12 -11.30 -4.36
CA VAL A 126 12.60 -10.72 -3.12
C VAL A 126 11.82 -9.43 -2.88
N TRP A 127 11.27 -9.25 -1.68
CA TRP A 127 10.68 -7.98 -1.32
C TRP A 127 11.79 -7.02 -0.92
N HIS A 128 11.79 -5.84 -1.52
CA HIS A 128 12.78 -4.80 -1.24
C HIS A 128 12.18 -3.61 -0.49
N GLY A 129 10.90 -3.68 -0.13
CA GLY A 129 10.25 -2.66 0.68
C GLY A 129 10.63 -2.76 2.15
N GLY A 130 10.48 -1.64 2.86
CA GLY A 130 10.66 -1.59 4.32
C GLY A 130 9.53 -2.30 5.09
N GLY A 131 9.64 -2.27 6.42
CA GLY A 131 8.72 -2.89 7.37
C GLY A 131 9.22 -4.24 7.88
N HIS A 132 9.07 -4.51 9.17
CA HIS A 132 9.51 -5.76 9.76
C HIS A 132 8.70 -6.95 9.23
N GLY A 133 9.40 -7.94 8.64
CA GLY A 133 8.79 -9.24 8.34
C GLY A 133 9.24 -9.95 7.07
N GLU A 134 10.53 -9.96 6.71
CA GLU A 134 11.05 -11.03 5.85
C GLU A 134 12.15 -11.80 6.57
N GLN A 135 11.86 -13.07 6.90
CA GLN A 135 12.87 -14.08 6.68
C GLN A 135 12.93 -14.29 5.16
N PRO A 136 14.13 -14.33 4.55
CA PRO A 136 14.23 -14.64 3.14
C PRO A 136 13.58 -16.02 2.91
N ALA A 137 12.75 -16.13 1.87
CA ALA A 137 12.31 -17.42 1.39
C ALA A 137 13.56 -18.30 1.23
N SER A 138 13.66 -19.34 2.06
CA SER A 138 14.75 -20.29 2.02
C SER A 138 14.83 -20.80 0.59
N HIS A 139 15.90 -20.43 -0.11
CA HIS A 139 16.20 -21.01 -1.41
C HIS A 139 16.40 -22.50 -1.17
N GLY A 140 15.41 -23.31 -1.54
CA GLY A 140 15.55 -24.75 -1.65
C GLY A 140 16.56 -25.08 -2.74
N ARG A 141 17.86 -24.94 -2.46
CA ARG A 141 18.89 -25.67 -3.17
C ARG A 141 18.93 -27.07 -2.58
N SER A 142 18.53 -28.04 -3.38
CA SER A 142 19.34 -29.25 -3.57
C SER A 142 18.94 -29.91 -4.89
N ALA A 143 19.78 -29.64 -5.89
CA ALA A 143 20.05 -30.66 -6.88
C ALA A 143 20.84 -31.77 -6.17
N SER A 144 20.38 -33.01 -6.29
CA SER A 144 21.28 -34.16 -6.32
C SER A 144 20.97 -34.95 -7.58
N VAL A 145 21.97 -34.92 -8.46
CA VAL A 145 22.18 -35.81 -9.60
C VAL A 145 22.16 -37.27 -9.11
N GLY A 146 21.71 -38.16 -10.00
CA GLY A 146 21.27 -39.51 -9.66
C GLY A 146 22.35 -40.51 -9.26
N ASP A 147 21.89 -41.74 -9.05
CA ASP A 147 22.74 -42.90 -9.23
C ASP A 147 21.93 -44.08 -9.80
N HIS A 148 22.50 -44.68 -10.84
CA HIS A 148 22.04 -45.91 -11.48
C HIS A 148 22.45 -47.10 -10.63
N ALA A 149 21.56 -48.08 -10.40
CA ALA A 149 21.96 -49.49 -10.37
C ALA A 149 20.75 -50.44 -10.41
N ARG A 150 20.68 -51.17 -11.54
CA ARG A 150 20.23 -52.55 -11.76
C ARG A 150 18.80 -52.97 -11.41
#